data_AF-A0A167LWT4-F1
#
_entry.id   AF-A0A167LWT4-F1
#
_cell.length_a   1.000
_cell.length_b   1.000
_cell.length_c   1.000
_cell.angle_alpha   90.00
_cell.angle_beta   90.00
_cell.angle_gamma   90.00
#
_symmetry.space_group_name_H-M   'P 1'
#
loop_
_entity.id
_entity.type
_entity.pdbx_description
1 polymer ?
#
loop_
_entity_poly.entity_id
_entity_poly.type
_entity_poly.pdbx_seq_one_letter_code
_entity_poly.pdbx_strand_id
1 'polypeptide(L)'
;MDDQYSHRNNKKLRGVYRRIYGEQSTELARNTFLPVLDFLDLRSVRSFIPSYLPEEEFDLAVSMVLPTIREEAQAFCARMRSDLVRLWCRGNKYSRPAEEDDEWRSEFLSLAAVVFIPKGHEDCGSLIHYSTLFKRDIFLSAAFPARYDDSPEAHPTLSENWVDYLAGISYSHDHFQAMRKTLQTYFSDWDTTSLSDLDAQEGWKDKFYDIFDSR
;
A
#
# COMPACT_ATOMS: atom_id res chain seq x y z
N MET A 1 -17.17 -26.38 19.06
CA MET A 1 -16.49 -27.11 17.96
C MET A 1 -16.03 -26.13 16.89
N ASP A 2 -16.85 -25.13 16.55
CA ASP A 2 -16.58 -24.10 15.53
C ASP A 2 -15.28 -23.31 15.76
N ASP A 3 -14.94 -22.98 17.01
CA ASP A 3 -13.77 -22.15 17.33
C ASP A 3 -12.43 -22.82 16.97
N GLN A 4 -12.33 -24.15 17.11
CA GLN A 4 -11.08 -24.88 16.82
C GLN A 4 -10.78 -24.92 15.32
N TYR A 5 -11.79 -25.17 14.49
CA TYR A 5 -11.65 -25.19 13.02
C TYR A 5 -11.40 -23.79 12.48
N SER A 6 -12.11 -22.77 12.97
CA SER A 6 -11.91 -21.38 12.58
C SER A 6 -10.48 -20.91 12.87
N HIS A 7 -9.94 -21.21 14.07
CA HIS A 7 -8.58 -20.86 14.43
C HIS A 7 -7.54 -21.54 13.52
N ARG A 8 -7.68 -22.86 13.28
CA ARG A 8 -6.82 -23.62 12.36
C ARG A 8 -6.84 -23.02 10.95
N ASN A 9 -8.03 -22.79 10.40
CA ASN A 9 -8.23 -22.30 9.04
C ASN A 9 -7.63 -20.89 8.89
N ASN A 10 -7.87 -20.00 9.86
CA ASN A 10 -7.29 -18.65 9.86
C ASN A 10 -5.75 -18.69 9.83
N LYS A 11 -5.15 -19.54 10.67
CA LYS A 11 -3.69 -19.74 10.69
C LYS A 11 -3.15 -20.22 9.34
N LYS A 12 -3.81 -21.19 8.71
CA LYS A 12 -3.41 -21.72 7.39
C LYS A 12 -3.55 -20.68 6.29
N LEU A 13 -4.67 -19.94 6.24
CA LEU A 13 -4.90 -18.90 5.24
C LEU A 13 -3.91 -17.73 5.38
N ARG A 14 -3.49 -17.38 6.60
CA ARG A 14 -2.38 -16.44 6.83
C ARG A 14 -1.04 -17.00 6.32
N GLY A 15 -0.82 -18.31 6.39
CA GLY A 15 0.31 -18.97 5.75
C GLY A 15 0.27 -18.84 4.21
N VAL A 16 -0.90 -19.00 3.61
CA VAL A 16 -1.10 -18.77 2.17
C VAL A 16 -0.78 -17.32 1.79
N TYR A 17 -1.27 -16.36 2.57
CA TYR A 17 -0.96 -14.95 2.37
C TYR A 17 0.55 -14.68 2.39
N ARG A 18 1.26 -15.15 3.41
CA ARG A 18 2.73 -15.00 3.50
C ARG A 18 3.46 -15.59 2.30
N ARG A 19 2.99 -16.74 1.80
CA ARG A 19 3.53 -17.34 0.57
C ARG A 19 3.32 -16.44 -0.64
N ILE A 20 2.08 -15.98 -0.89
CA ILE A 20 1.77 -15.12 -2.04
C ILE A 20 2.53 -13.78 -1.96
N TYR A 21 2.66 -13.23 -0.76
CA TYR A 21 3.48 -12.05 -0.49
C TYR A 21 4.97 -12.29 -0.80
N GLY A 22 5.52 -13.41 -0.32
CA GLY A 22 6.92 -13.78 -0.56
C GLY A 22 7.27 -14.05 -2.02
N GLU A 23 6.27 -14.40 -2.85
CA GLU A 23 6.42 -14.60 -4.29
C GLU A 23 6.42 -13.29 -5.10
N GLN A 24 6.13 -12.14 -4.49
CA GLN A 24 6.21 -10.85 -5.18
C GLN A 24 7.66 -10.55 -5.59
N SER A 25 7.87 -10.32 -6.89
CA SER A 25 9.20 -10.24 -7.51
C SER A 25 9.92 -8.92 -7.25
N THR A 26 9.19 -7.83 -6.98
CA THR A 26 9.76 -6.50 -6.79
C THR A 26 9.47 -5.95 -5.39
N GLU A 27 10.31 -5.02 -4.94
CA GLU A 27 10.08 -4.32 -3.67
C GLU A 27 8.81 -3.49 -3.72
N LEU A 28 8.54 -2.82 -4.85
CA LEU A 28 7.29 -2.10 -5.10
C LEU A 28 6.09 -3.02 -4.88
N ALA A 29 6.06 -4.19 -5.54
CA ALA A 29 4.96 -5.14 -5.42
C ALA A 29 4.75 -5.63 -3.99
N ARG A 30 5.83 -5.85 -3.22
CA ARG A 30 5.76 -6.18 -1.79
C ARG A 30 5.18 -5.03 -0.96
N ASN A 31 5.66 -3.82 -1.14
CA ASN A 31 5.24 -2.65 -0.35
C ASN A 31 3.82 -2.18 -0.67
N THR A 32 3.25 -2.64 -1.78
CA THR A 32 1.90 -2.29 -2.25
C THR A 32 0.94 -3.47 -2.26
N PHE A 33 1.33 -4.61 -1.71
CA PHE A 33 0.46 -5.77 -1.62
C PHE A 33 -0.64 -5.56 -0.57
N LEU A 34 -1.84 -6.09 -0.81
CA LEU A 34 -2.97 -5.89 0.09
C LEU A 34 -2.69 -6.32 1.55
N PRO A 35 -3.31 -5.67 2.54
CA PRO A 35 -3.22 -6.08 3.95
C PRO A 35 -3.75 -7.49 4.20
N VAL A 36 -3.29 -8.14 5.28
CA VAL A 36 -3.70 -9.53 5.57
C VAL A 36 -5.17 -9.65 5.96
N LEU A 37 -5.77 -8.62 6.56
CA LEU A 37 -7.19 -8.67 6.89
C LEU A 37 -8.06 -8.59 5.63
N ASP A 38 -7.74 -7.69 4.70
CA ASP A 38 -8.41 -7.65 3.39
C ASP A 38 -8.21 -8.95 2.60
N PHE A 39 -7.03 -9.57 2.71
CA PHE A 39 -6.79 -10.89 2.13
C PHE A 39 -7.73 -11.95 2.71
N LEU A 40 -7.92 -11.97 4.04
CA LEU A 40 -8.82 -12.92 4.71
C LEU A 40 -10.30 -12.67 4.34
N ASP A 41 -10.64 -11.44 3.95
CA ASP A 41 -11.97 -11.04 3.52
C ASP A 41 -12.23 -11.23 2.02
N LEU A 42 -11.21 -11.61 1.23
CA LEU A 42 -11.40 -12.02 -0.16
C LEU A 42 -12.43 -13.16 -0.23
N ARG A 43 -13.33 -13.12 -1.21
CA ARG A 43 -14.47 -14.05 -1.29
C ARG A 43 -14.02 -15.50 -1.29
N SER A 44 -12.98 -15.82 -2.06
CA SER A 44 -12.46 -17.17 -2.17
C SER A 44 -11.69 -17.61 -0.93
N VAL A 45 -11.18 -16.69 -0.11
CA VAL A 45 -10.47 -16.99 1.14
C VAL A 45 -11.46 -17.13 2.30
N ARG A 46 -12.39 -16.18 2.41
CA ARG A 46 -13.41 -16.12 3.46
C ARG A 46 -14.29 -17.36 3.52
N SER A 47 -14.57 -17.97 2.37
CA SER A 47 -15.36 -19.22 2.28
C SER A 47 -14.71 -20.40 3.02
N PHE A 48 -13.39 -20.41 3.21
CA PHE A 48 -12.67 -21.45 3.92
C PHE A 48 -12.65 -21.27 5.44
N ILE A 49 -12.93 -20.08 5.95
CA ILE A 49 -12.90 -19.81 7.40
C ILE A 49 -13.84 -20.74 8.18
N PRO A 50 -15.14 -20.87 7.83
CA PRO A 50 -16.07 -21.76 8.53
C PRO A 50 -15.98 -23.24 8.10
N SER A 51 -14.96 -23.63 7.30
CA SER A 51 -14.86 -24.98 6.76
C SER A 51 -14.51 -26.04 7.82
N TYR A 52 -15.24 -27.15 7.82
CA TYR A 52 -15.01 -28.31 8.68
C TYR A 52 -14.20 -29.42 7.99
N LEU A 53 -13.62 -29.14 6.82
CA LEU A 53 -12.83 -30.14 6.09
C LEU A 53 -11.68 -30.68 6.97
N PRO A 54 -11.39 -31.99 6.88
CA PRO A 54 -10.14 -32.56 7.36
C PRO A 54 -8.93 -31.79 6.81
N GLU A 55 -7.81 -31.87 7.51
CA GLU A 55 -6.61 -31.09 7.21
C GLU A 55 -6.11 -31.26 5.77
N GLU A 56 -6.00 -32.50 5.28
CA GLU A 56 -5.53 -32.81 3.93
C GLU A 56 -6.50 -32.30 2.85
N GLU A 57 -7.81 -32.47 3.08
CA GLU A 57 -8.86 -32.00 2.17
C GLU A 57 -8.91 -30.47 2.13
N PHE A 58 -8.70 -29.80 3.26
CA PHE A 58 -8.60 -28.35 3.35
C PHE A 58 -7.42 -27.84 2.50
N ASP A 59 -6.23 -28.44 2.65
CA ASP A 59 -5.03 -28.00 1.93
C ASP A 59 -5.15 -28.25 0.42
N LEU A 60 -5.77 -29.36 0.02
CA LEU A 60 -6.07 -29.65 -1.38
C LEU A 60 -7.04 -28.62 -1.95
N ALA A 61 -8.14 -28.34 -1.26
CA ALA A 61 -9.15 -27.39 -1.71
C ALA A 61 -8.58 -25.96 -1.83
N VAL A 62 -7.78 -25.52 -0.85
CA VAL A 62 -7.08 -24.24 -0.90
C VAL A 62 -6.10 -24.18 -2.08
N SER A 63 -5.39 -25.27 -2.36
CA SER A 63 -4.47 -25.34 -3.51
C SER A 63 -5.21 -25.23 -4.85
N MET A 64 -6.40 -25.84 -4.95
CA MET A 64 -7.23 -25.76 -6.15
C MET A 64 -7.78 -24.35 -6.41
N VAL A 65 -8.11 -23.58 -5.37
CA VAL A 65 -8.62 -22.21 -5.51
C VAL A 65 -7.52 -21.14 -5.53
N LEU A 66 -6.25 -21.52 -5.37
CA LEU A 66 -5.13 -20.59 -5.30
C LEU A 66 -5.05 -19.63 -6.52
N PRO A 67 -5.29 -20.07 -7.77
CA PRO A 67 -5.34 -19.15 -8.92
C PRO A 67 -6.39 -18.06 -8.74
N THR A 68 -7.61 -18.42 -8.32
CA THR A 68 -8.70 -17.46 -8.06
C THR A 68 -8.36 -16.51 -6.92
N ILE A 69 -7.71 -16.98 -5.85
CA ILE A 69 -7.24 -16.12 -4.76
C ILE A 69 -6.24 -15.08 -5.28
N ARG A 70 -5.34 -15.46 -6.21
CA ARG A 70 -4.39 -14.52 -6.82
C ARG A 70 -5.08 -13.47 -7.67
N GLU A 71 -6.06 -13.87 -8.47
CA GLU A 71 -6.87 -12.96 -9.28
C GLU A 71 -7.63 -11.95 -8.38
N GLU A 72 -8.26 -12.43 -7.30
CA GLU A 72 -8.95 -11.58 -6.34
C GLU A 72 -8.01 -10.59 -5.65
N ALA A 73 -6.80 -11.04 -5.27
CA ALA A 73 -5.77 -10.19 -4.67
C ALA A 73 -5.25 -9.13 -5.65
N GLN A 74 -5.02 -9.48 -6.92
CA GLN A 74 -4.62 -8.54 -7.96
C GLN A 74 -5.71 -7.50 -8.22
N ALA A 75 -6.97 -7.95 -8.33
CA ALA A 75 -8.11 -7.04 -8.48
C ALA A 75 -8.27 -6.12 -7.27
N PHE A 76 -7.94 -6.59 -6.05
CA PHE A 76 -7.90 -5.75 -4.86
C PHE A 76 -6.81 -4.67 -4.96
N CYS A 77 -5.58 -5.05 -5.30
CA CYS A 77 -4.47 -4.10 -5.47
C CYS A 77 -4.79 -3.04 -6.53
N ALA A 78 -5.46 -3.42 -7.63
CA ALA A 78 -5.91 -2.49 -8.67
C ALA A 78 -6.95 -1.50 -8.14
N ARG A 79 -7.88 -1.94 -7.27
CA ARG A 79 -8.82 -1.04 -6.58
C ARG A 79 -8.09 -0.08 -5.64
N MET A 80 -7.09 -0.55 -4.88
CA MET A 80 -6.30 0.33 -4.01
C MET A 80 -5.62 1.44 -4.80
N ARG A 81 -4.99 1.10 -5.95
CA ARG A 81 -4.43 2.10 -6.87
C ARG A 81 -5.49 3.09 -7.35
N SER A 82 -6.67 2.60 -7.74
CA SER A 82 -7.79 3.45 -8.13
C SER A 82 -8.21 4.41 -7.00
N ASP A 83 -8.24 3.95 -5.76
CA ASP A 83 -8.60 4.77 -4.60
C ASP A 83 -7.57 5.86 -4.32
N LEU A 84 -6.27 5.53 -4.40
CA LEU A 84 -5.18 6.50 -4.25
C LEU A 84 -5.20 7.57 -5.35
N VAL A 85 -5.40 7.19 -6.61
CA VAL A 85 -5.54 8.15 -7.72
C VAL A 85 -6.75 9.05 -7.51
N ARG A 86 -7.89 8.50 -7.05
CA ARG A 86 -9.09 9.30 -6.72
C ARG A 86 -8.81 10.27 -5.58
N LEU A 87 -8.09 9.84 -4.55
CA LEU A 87 -7.71 10.69 -3.42
C LEU A 87 -6.88 11.88 -3.90
N TRP A 88 -5.85 11.63 -4.72
CA TRP A 88 -5.01 12.66 -5.32
C TRP A 88 -5.83 13.61 -6.21
N CYS A 89 -6.67 13.10 -7.11
CA CYS A 89 -7.49 13.90 -8.01
C CYS A 89 -8.46 14.84 -7.27
N ARG A 90 -9.11 14.34 -6.20
CA ARG A 90 -10.02 15.14 -5.37
C ARG A 90 -9.31 16.35 -4.76
N GLY A 91 -8.09 16.13 -4.26
CA GLY A 91 -7.29 17.18 -3.63
C GLY A 91 -6.70 18.18 -4.62
N ASN A 92 -6.24 17.71 -5.79
CA ASN A 92 -5.64 18.55 -6.82
C ASN A 92 -6.66 19.27 -7.73
N LYS A 93 -7.97 19.15 -7.45
CA LYS A 93 -9.06 19.69 -8.28
C LYS A 93 -9.00 19.27 -9.76
N TYR A 94 -8.35 18.14 -10.05
CA TYR A 94 -8.23 17.62 -11.40
C TYR A 94 -9.53 16.91 -11.79
N SER A 95 -10.12 17.27 -12.93
CA SER A 95 -11.19 16.49 -13.55
C SER A 95 -10.61 15.13 -13.94
N ARG A 96 -11.18 14.04 -13.39
CA ARG A 96 -10.75 12.64 -13.62
C ARG A 96 -10.18 12.46 -15.03
N PRO A 97 -8.98 11.91 -15.17
CA PRO A 97 -8.52 11.52 -16.49
C PRO A 97 -9.49 10.47 -17.07
N ALA A 98 -9.78 10.59 -18.34
CA ALA A 98 -10.63 9.65 -19.05
C ALA A 98 -9.82 8.37 -19.32
N GLU A 99 -10.32 7.25 -18.80
CA GLU A 99 -9.89 5.89 -19.16
C GLU A 99 -8.43 5.52 -18.90
N GLU A 100 -8.01 5.62 -17.64
CA GLU A 100 -6.73 5.05 -17.21
C GLU A 100 -6.93 3.59 -16.77
N ASP A 101 -6.16 2.67 -17.33
CA ASP A 101 -6.13 1.28 -16.88
C ASP A 101 -5.30 1.13 -15.59
N ASP A 102 -5.10 -0.10 -15.14
CA ASP A 102 -4.33 -0.34 -13.91
C ASP A 102 -2.82 -0.14 -14.07
N GLU A 103 -2.31 -0.33 -15.29
CA GLU A 103 -0.90 -0.14 -15.63
C GLU A 103 -0.52 1.33 -15.51
N TRP A 104 -1.31 2.22 -16.13
CA TRP A 104 -1.14 3.65 -15.99
C TRP A 104 -1.20 4.09 -14.52
N ARG A 105 -2.16 3.58 -13.74
CA ARG A 105 -2.28 3.98 -12.32
C ARG A 105 -1.06 3.58 -11.52
N SER A 106 -0.50 2.41 -11.81
CA SER A 106 0.72 1.94 -11.16
C SER A 106 1.91 2.84 -11.51
N GLU A 107 2.06 3.21 -12.77
CA GLU A 107 3.11 4.12 -13.24
C GLU A 107 2.98 5.51 -12.61
N PHE A 108 1.79 6.12 -12.73
CA PHE A 108 1.50 7.43 -12.15
C PHE A 108 1.76 7.49 -10.64
N LEU A 109 1.28 6.50 -9.88
CA LEU A 109 1.49 6.46 -8.44
C LEU A 109 2.96 6.23 -8.05
N SER A 110 3.78 5.68 -8.94
CA SER A 110 5.20 5.44 -8.71
C SER A 110 6.07 6.69 -8.91
N LEU A 111 5.51 7.77 -9.47
CA LEU A 111 6.19 9.05 -9.65
C LEU A 111 6.50 9.70 -8.29
N ALA A 112 7.71 10.24 -8.14
CA ALA A 112 8.13 10.93 -6.92
C ALA A 112 7.25 12.15 -6.62
N ALA A 113 6.73 12.82 -7.65
CA ALA A 113 5.85 13.98 -7.47
C ALA A 113 4.50 13.61 -6.82
N VAL A 114 4.06 12.35 -6.91
CA VAL A 114 2.78 11.90 -6.37
C VAL A 114 2.97 11.49 -4.91
N VAL A 115 2.61 12.41 -4.02
CA VAL A 115 2.76 12.26 -2.57
C VAL A 115 1.43 12.33 -1.83
N PHE A 116 1.33 11.54 -0.77
CA PHE A 116 0.30 11.60 0.24
C PHE A 116 0.92 11.96 1.58
N ILE A 117 0.08 12.37 2.54
CA ILE A 117 0.50 12.66 3.90
C ILE A 117 -0.40 11.95 4.89
N PRO A 118 0.06 11.72 6.13
CA PRO A 118 -0.82 11.31 7.19
C PRO A 118 -1.85 12.40 7.51
N LYS A 119 -3.09 12.01 7.77
CA LYS A 119 -4.15 12.96 8.12
C LYS A 119 -3.94 13.51 9.53
N GLY A 120 -4.16 14.81 9.73
CA GLY A 120 -3.88 15.48 11.01
C GLY A 120 -2.41 15.84 11.23
N HIS A 121 -1.57 15.64 10.22
CA HIS A 121 -0.14 15.90 10.20
C HIS A 121 0.24 16.88 9.08
N GLU A 122 -0.68 17.78 8.73
CA GLU A 122 -0.54 18.73 7.61
C GLU A 122 0.61 19.72 7.79
N ASP A 123 1.07 19.94 9.03
CA ASP A 123 2.15 20.86 9.37
C ASP A 123 3.53 20.18 9.46
N CYS A 124 3.62 18.86 9.22
CA CYS A 124 4.90 18.14 9.24
C CYS A 124 5.23 17.65 7.83
N GLY A 125 6.50 17.75 7.41
CA GLY A 125 6.94 17.27 6.10
C GLY A 125 7.05 15.75 5.97
N SER A 126 6.15 15.01 6.63
CA SER A 126 6.02 13.56 6.48
C SER A 126 5.40 13.24 5.12
N LEU A 127 6.02 12.35 4.36
CA LEU A 127 5.56 11.97 3.02
C LEU A 127 5.32 10.46 2.93
N ILE A 128 4.24 10.11 2.25
CA ILE A 128 3.88 8.73 1.92
C ILE A 128 3.88 8.62 0.39
N HIS A 129 4.80 7.82 -0.14
CA HIS A 129 4.81 7.44 -1.55
C HIS A 129 4.18 6.06 -1.73
N TYR A 130 3.62 5.79 -2.91
CA TYR A 130 3.05 4.48 -3.23
C TYR A 130 4.07 3.35 -3.10
N SER A 131 5.31 3.58 -3.57
CA SER A 131 6.42 2.62 -3.47
C SER A 131 6.81 2.25 -2.04
N THR A 132 6.36 3.02 -1.06
CA THR A 132 6.64 2.82 0.36
C THR A 132 5.36 2.67 1.19
N LEU A 133 4.21 2.44 0.56
CA LEU A 133 2.87 2.51 1.18
C LEU A 133 2.79 1.73 2.49
N PHE A 134 3.30 0.50 2.50
CA PHE A 134 3.34 -0.34 3.69
C PHE A 134 4.75 -0.64 4.21
N LYS A 135 5.73 0.21 3.93
CA LYS A 135 7.01 0.16 4.64
C LYS A 135 6.77 0.54 6.11
N ARG A 136 7.40 -0.22 7.02
CA ARG A 136 7.30 -0.06 8.49
C ARG A 136 7.45 1.39 8.94
N ASP A 137 8.51 2.06 8.49
CA ASP A 137 8.89 3.39 8.97
C ASP A 137 7.86 4.45 8.57
N ILE A 138 7.26 4.29 7.39
CA ILE A 138 6.20 5.17 6.87
C ILE A 138 4.89 4.91 7.60
N PHE A 139 4.56 3.64 7.83
CA PHE A 139 3.35 3.23 8.54
C PHE A 139 3.33 3.75 10.00
N LEU A 140 4.46 3.66 10.70
CA LEU A 140 4.60 4.19 12.06
C LEU A 140 4.53 5.73 12.09
N SER A 141 5.09 6.39 11.07
CA SER A 141 5.06 7.85 10.92
C SER A 141 3.68 8.38 10.50
N ALA A 142 2.84 7.55 9.88
CA ALA A 142 1.50 7.92 9.44
C ALA A 142 0.41 7.87 10.54
N ALA A 143 0.84 7.70 11.79
CA ALA A 143 0.02 7.68 13.01
C ALA A 143 -0.97 6.52 13.11
N PHE A 144 -0.48 5.37 13.57
CA PHE A 144 -1.30 4.36 14.23
C PHE A 144 -0.63 4.01 15.57
N PRO A 145 -1.31 4.13 16.74
CA PRO A 145 -0.70 3.81 18.03
C PRO A 145 -0.11 2.41 17.97
N ALA A 146 1.17 2.29 18.32
CA ALA A 146 2.00 1.09 18.25
C ALA A 146 1.23 -0.15 18.75
N ARG A 147 0.67 -0.92 17.81
CA ARG A 147 0.12 -2.27 18.02
C ARG A 147 0.95 -3.32 17.29
N TYR A 148 2.17 -3.00 16.90
CA TYR A 148 2.97 -3.80 15.99
C TYR A 148 4.15 -4.47 16.69
N ASP A 149 4.36 -5.72 16.30
CA ASP A 149 5.46 -6.60 16.72
C ASP A 149 6.79 -6.08 16.12
N ASP A 150 7.86 -6.06 16.91
CA ASP A 150 9.17 -5.49 16.55
C ASP A 150 9.99 -6.35 15.57
N SER A 151 9.32 -7.24 14.83
CA SER A 151 9.94 -8.08 13.80
C SER A 151 10.34 -7.26 12.56
N PRO A 152 11.55 -7.48 12.02
CA PRO A 152 12.02 -6.87 10.76
C PRO A 152 11.25 -7.34 9.51
N GLU A 153 10.32 -8.30 9.64
CA GLU A 153 9.40 -8.73 8.57
C GLU A 153 8.14 -7.85 8.51
N ALA A 154 8.29 -6.54 8.57
CA ALA A 154 7.18 -5.61 8.58
C ALA A 154 6.54 -5.43 7.19
N HIS A 155 5.85 -6.49 6.74
CA HIS A 155 4.53 -6.53 6.10
C HIS A 155 4.17 -7.97 5.70
N PRO A 156 3.81 -8.83 6.67
CA PRO A 156 2.56 -9.57 6.54
C PRO A 156 1.70 -9.60 7.82
N THR A 157 2.03 -8.74 8.78
CA THR A 157 1.39 -8.60 10.09
C THR A 157 0.43 -7.42 10.18
N LEU A 158 0.27 -6.64 9.10
CA LEU A 158 -0.63 -5.49 9.06
C LEU A 158 -2.08 -5.93 9.35
N SER A 159 -2.55 -5.72 10.58
CA SER A 159 -3.87 -6.14 11.04
C SER A 159 -4.92 -5.05 10.85
N GLU A 160 -4.81 -4.28 9.78
CA GLU A 160 -5.73 -3.20 9.41
C GLU A 160 -6.26 -3.46 8.02
N ASN A 161 -7.47 -3.00 7.76
CA ASN A 161 -8.05 -3.07 6.43
C ASN A 161 -7.65 -1.83 5.62
N TRP A 162 -7.65 -1.95 4.31
CA TRP A 162 -7.38 -0.87 3.37
C TRP A 162 -8.25 0.36 3.61
N VAL A 163 -9.52 0.16 3.99
CA VAL A 163 -10.46 1.26 4.28
C VAL A 163 -9.98 2.12 5.44
N ASP A 164 -9.44 1.51 6.49
CA ASP A 164 -8.95 2.22 7.67
C ASP A 164 -7.67 2.99 7.33
N TYR A 165 -6.75 2.33 6.60
CA TYR A 165 -5.54 2.96 6.09
C TYR A 165 -5.85 4.17 5.20
N LEU A 166 -6.75 4.00 4.22
CA LEU A 166 -7.16 5.05 3.28
C LEU A 166 -7.79 6.25 4.00
N ALA A 167 -8.50 6.02 5.11
CA ALA A 167 -9.08 7.09 5.93
C ALA A 167 -8.03 7.89 6.72
N GLY A 168 -6.86 7.28 6.97
CA GLY A 168 -5.72 7.87 7.69
C GLY A 168 -4.75 8.67 6.81
N ILE A 169 -4.90 8.63 5.48
CA ILE A 169 -4.07 9.40 4.56
C ILE A 169 -4.85 10.52 3.87
N SER A 170 -4.15 11.57 3.46
CA SER A 170 -4.72 12.71 2.74
C SER A 170 -3.78 13.22 1.65
N TYR A 171 -4.33 14.04 0.75
CA TYR A 171 -3.55 14.83 -0.20
C TYR A 171 -3.34 16.23 0.37
N SER A 172 -2.11 16.75 0.25
CA SER A 172 -1.79 18.16 0.51
C SER A 172 -1.19 18.80 -0.74
N HIS A 173 -1.84 19.86 -1.22
CA HIS A 173 -1.37 20.61 -2.37
C HIS A 173 0.00 21.24 -2.10
N ASP A 174 0.20 21.71 -0.87
CA ASP A 174 1.46 22.28 -0.45
C ASP A 174 2.55 21.22 -0.53
N HIS A 175 2.39 20.04 0.08
CA HIS A 175 3.41 18.97 0.00
C HIS A 175 3.74 18.61 -1.46
N PHE A 176 2.71 18.49 -2.30
CA PHE A 176 2.88 18.29 -3.74
C PHE A 176 3.75 19.39 -4.39
N GLN A 177 3.47 20.68 -4.14
CA GLN A 177 4.28 21.77 -4.69
C GLN A 177 5.71 21.78 -4.15
N ALA A 178 5.96 21.28 -2.94
CA ALA A 178 7.31 21.25 -2.34
C ALA A 178 8.12 20.18 -3.03
N MET A 179 7.51 19.00 -3.15
CA MET A 179 8.11 17.88 -3.86
C MET A 179 8.40 18.24 -5.31
N ARG A 180 7.46 18.88 -6.01
CA ARG A 180 7.67 19.37 -7.38
C ARG A 180 8.89 20.30 -7.48
N LYS A 181 8.98 21.33 -6.63
CA LYS A 181 10.13 22.26 -6.63
C LYS A 181 11.45 21.56 -6.25
N THR A 182 11.37 20.57 -5.37
CA THR A 182 12.52 19.73 -4.99
C THR A 182 13.02 18.96 -6.20
N LEU A 183 12.13 18.26 -6.91
CA LEU A 183 12.48 17.50 -8.11
C LEU A 183 13.05 18.41 -9.21
N GLN A 184 12.46 19.59 -9.43
CA GLN A 184 12.96 20.58 -10.38
C GLN A 184 14.36 21.12 -10.06
N THR A 185 14.85 20.94 -8.82
CA THR A 185 16.23 21.30 -8.44
C THR A 185 17.24 20.28 -8.97
N TYR A 186 16.86 19.00 -9.05
CA TYR A 186 17.77 17.88 -9.33
C TYR A 186 17.59 17.29 -10.74
N PHE A 187 16.39 17.39 -11.31
CA PHE A 187 16.01 16.71 -12.55
C PHE A 187 15.38 17.67 -13.55
N SER A 188 15.82 17.59 -14.81
CA SER A 188 15.19 18.32 -15.92
C SER A 188 13.83 17.74 -16.32
N ASP A 189 13.67 16.44 -16.14
CA ASP A 189 12.54 15.56 -16.44
C ASP A 189 11.76 15.17 -15.16
N TRP A 190 11.64 16.14 -14.25
CA TRP A 190 11.08 16.00 -12.91
C TRP A 190 9.68 15.34 -12.84
N ASP A 191 8.89 15.44 -13.91
CA ASP A 191 7.52 14.96 -14.00
C ASP A 191 7.42 13.45 -14.24
N THR A 192 8.54 12.80 -14.60
CA THR A 192 8.64 11.36 -14.83
C THR A 192 9.58 10.66 -13.83
N THR A 193 10.22 11.41 -12.94
CA THR A 193 11.18 10.89 -11.97
C THR A 193 10.53 9.93 -10.96
N SER A 194 11.14 8.76 -10.76
CA SER A 194 10.70 7.78 -9.75
C SER A 194 11.22 8.14 -8.35
N LEU A 195 10.61 7.59 -7.30
CA LEU A 195 11.15 7.75 -5.94
C LEU A 195 12.57 7.18 -5.81
N SER A 196 12.88 6.07 -6.49
CA SER A 196 14.21 5.46 -6.43
C SER A 196 15.29 6.38 -6.98
N ASP A 197 14.98 7.13 -8.05
CA ASP A 197 15.92 8.08 -8.64
C ASP A 197 16.13 9.29 -7.73
N LEU A 198 15.05 9.77 -7.09
CA LEU A 198 15.11 10.83 -6.08
C LEU A 198 15.93 10.39 -4.86
N ASP A 199 15.71 9.18 -4.34
CA ASP A 199 16.45 8.65 -3.19
C ASP A 199 17.95 8.48 -3.45
N ALA A 200 18.36 8.40 -4.71
CA ALA A 200 19.77 8.41 -5.09
C ALA A 200 20.40 9.83 -5.03
N GLN A 201 19.61 10.89 -4.89
CA GLN A 201 20.09 12.27 -4.76
C GLN A 201 20.33 12.63 -3.30
N GLU A 202 21.60 12.84 -2.95
CA GLU A 202 21.98 13.27 -1.61
C GLU A 202 21.37 14.65 -1.28
N GLY A 203 20.80 14.80 -0.07
CA GLY A 203 20.23 16.08 0.39
C GLY A 203 18.85 16.44 -0.16
N TRP A 204 18.17 15.55 -0.90
CA TRP A 204 16.84 15.86 -1.43
C TRP A 204 15.81 16.16 -0.31
N LYS A 205 15.90 15.43 0.81
CA LYS A 205 15.00 15.61 1.96
C LYS A 205 15.19 16.98 2.60
N ASP A 206 16.44 17.38 2.85
CA ASP A 206 16.76 18.71 3.40
C ASP A 206 16.22 19.81 2.48
N LYS A 207 16.42 19.63 1.16
CA LYS A 207 15.88 20.56 0.16
C LYS A 207 14.35 20.63 0.19
N PHE A 208 13.69 19.48 0.36
CA PHE A 208 12.24 19.42 0.50
C PHE A 208 11.77 20.19 1.74
N TYR A 209 12.39 19.97 2.90
CA TYR A 209 12.05 20.68 4.15
C TYR A 209 12.30 22.18 4.03
N ASP A 210 13.43 22.62 3.47
CA ASP A 210 13.72 24.04 3.23
C ASP A 210 12.62 24.71 2.37
N ILE A 211 12.15 24.02 1.33
CA ILE A 211 11.09 24.52 0.45
C ILE A 211 9.73 24.49 1.17
N PHE A 212 9.47 23.48 1.97
CA PHE A 212 8.21 23.31 2.69
C PHE A 212 8.05 24.37 3.79
N ASP A 213 9.08 24.61 4.58
CA ASP A 213 9.05 25.54 5.72
C ASP A 213 9.11 27.01 5.29
N SER A 214 9.48 27.30 4.05
CA SER A 214 9.56 28.65 3.48
C SER A 214 8.22 29.25 3.02
N ARG A 215 7.09 28.63 3.37
CA ARG A 215 5.73 28.95 2.89
C ARG A 215 4.95 29.83 3.85
#